data_AF-A0A3B0XCM5-F1
#
_entry.id   AF-A0A3B0XCM5-F1
#
_cell.length_a   1.000
_cell.length_b   1.000
_cell.length_c   1.000
_cell.angle_alpha   90.00
_cell.angle_beta   90.00
_cell.angle_gamma   90.00
#
_symmetry.space_group_name_H-M   'P 1'
#
loop_
_entity.id
_entity.type
_entity.pdbx_description
1 polymer ?
#
loop_
_entity_poly.entity_id
_entity_poly.type
_entity_poly.pdbx_seq_one_letter_code
_entity_poly.pdbx_strand_id
1 'polypeptide(L)' 'MKFFIREWSENTIVLMTESGNVLSYFSNVEEALNACEKLYCGDLQEDKPEISVCYRQDVNDQGSAVA' A
#
# COMPACT_ATOMS: atom_id res chain seq x y z
N MET A 1 13.50 7.08 -1.01
CA MET A 1 12.74 6.41 -2.10
C MET A 1 11.32 6.13 -1.61
N LYS A 2 10.27 6.38 -2.41
CA LYS A 2 8.88 6.24 -1.95
C LYS A 2 8.13 5.09 -2.63
N PHE A 3 7.42 4.30 -1.81
CA PHE A 3 6.59 3.19 -2.22
C PHE A 3 5.13 3.43 -1.84
N PHE A 4 4.24 2.92 -2.67
CA PHE A 4 2.81 3.02 -2.51
C PHE A 4 2.22 1.63 -2.50
N ILE A 5 1.46 1.33 -1.45
CA ILE A 5 0.67 0.10 -1.36
C ILE A 5 -0.78 0.53 -1.57
N ARG A 6 -1.40 0.07 -2.66
CA ARG A 6 -2.77 0.47 -3.02
C ARG A 6 -3.66 -0.75 -3.19
N GLU A 7 -4.86 -0.67 -2.66
CA GLU A 7 -5.90 -1.65 -2.92
C GLU A 7 -6.59 -1.35 -4.26
N TRP A 8 -6.62 -2.32 -5.17
CA TRP A 8 -7.26 -2.22 -6.48
C TRP A 8 -8.66 -2.83 -6.51
N SER A 9 -8.84 -3.97 -5.85
CA SER A 9 -10.07 -4.78 -5.82
C SER A 9 -10.20 -5.47 -4.46
N GLU A 10 -11.35 -6.10 -4.18
CA GLU A 10 -11.72 -6.72 -2.89
C GLU A 10 -10.67 -7.67 -2.27
N ASN A 11 -9.66 -8.10 -3.03
CA ASN A 11 -8.59 -8.94 -2.52
C ASN A 11 -7.24 -8.72 -3.23
N THR A 12 -7.03 -7.54 -3.83
CA THR A 12 -5.81 -7.26 -4.60
C THR A 12 -5.14 -5.99 -4.11
N ILE A 13 -3.99 -6.19 -3.48
CA ILE A 13 -3.09 -5.15 -3.04
C ILE A 13 -1.93 -5.05 -4.02
N VAL A 14 -1.59 -3.84 -4.43
CA VAL A 14 -0.52 -3.57 -5.39
C VAL A 14 0.56 -2.74 -4.72
N LEU A 15 1.79 -3.23 -4.74
CA LEU A 15 2.98 -2.46 -4.38
C LEU A 15 3.54 -1.79 -5.63
N MET A 16 3.67 -0.47 -5.60
CA MET A 16 4.20 0.33 -6.70
C MET A 16 5.17 1.39 -6.20
N THR A 17 6.06 1.83 -7.08
CA THR A 17 6.97 2.96 -6.83
C THR A 17 6.27 4.30 -7.06
N GLU A 18 6.86 5.40 -6.57
CA GLU A 18 6.38 6.76 -6.86
C GLU A 18 6.26 7.09 -8.35
N SER A 19 7.08 6.45 -9.19
CA SER A 19 7.03 6.61 -10.65
C SER A 19 5.86 5.85 -11.30
N GLY A 20 5.04 5.14 -10.50
CA GLY A 20 3.91 4.35 -10.99
C GLY A 20 4.28 2.96 -11.48
N ASN A 21 5.53 2.52 -11.33
CA ASN A 21 5.92 1.15 -11.70
C ASN A 21 5.40 0.17 -10.65
N VAL A 22 4.59 -0.79 -11.09
CA VAL A 22 4.11 -1.89 -10.26
C VAL A 22 5.25 -2.88 -10.04
N LEU A 23 5.53 -3.18 -8.78
CA LEU A 23 6.57 -4.11 -8.38
C LEU A 23 6.01 -5.51 -8.17
N SER A 24 4.91 -5.63 -7.41
CA SER A 24 4.27 -6.89 -7.07
C SER A 24 2.81 -6.72 -6.69
N TYR A 25 2.08 -7.83 -6.76
CA TYR A 25 0.70 -7.98 -6.30
C TYR A 25 0.67 -8.89 -5.06
N PHE A 26 -0.20 -8.56 -4.13
CA PHE A 26 -0.36 -9.25 -2.85
C PHE A 26 -1.84 -9.43 -2.54
N SER A 27 -2.14 -10.46 -1.74
CA SER A 27 -3.50 -10.69 -1.25
C SER A 27 -3.84 -9.78 -0.06
N ASN A 28 -2.81 -9.32 0.67
CA ASN A 28 -2.94 -8.55 1.91
C ASN A 28 -1.89 -7.45 1.99
N VAL A 29 -2.21 -6.37 2.70
CA VAL A 29 -1.30 -5.24 2.94
C VAL A 29 -0.08 -5.66 3.77
N GLU A 30 -0.26 -6.57 4.72
CA GLU A 30 0.83 -7.04 5.59
C GLU A 30 1.92 -7.78 4.80
N GLU A 31 1.55 -8.59 3.82
CA GLU A 31 2.51 -9.23 2.92
C GLU A 31 3.24 -8.20 2.04
N ALA A 32 2.52 -7.19 1.54
CA ALA A 32 3.10 -6.11 0.75
C ALA A 32 4.12 -5.28 1.58
N LEU A 33 3.81 -4.99 2.84
CA LEU A 33 4.69 -4.29 3.78
C LEU A 33 5.93 -5.11 4.09
N ASN A 34 5.77 -6.38 4.46
CA ASN A 34 6.90 -7.27 4.78
C ASN A 34 7.82 -7.46 3.58
N ALA A 35 7.25 -7.62 2.38
CA ALA A 35 8.02 -7.64 1.14
C ALA A 35 8.76 -6.32 0.91
N CYS A 36 8.11 -5.18 1.15
CA CYS A 36 8.73 -3.87 1.01
C CYS A 36 9.90 -3.68 1.98
N GLU A 37 9.73 -4.07 3.25
CA GLU A 37 10.76 -4.01 4.26
C GLU A 37 11.94 -4.94 3.94
N LYS A 38 11.67 -6.19 3.55
CA LYS A 38 12.74 -7.15 3.23
C LYS A 38 13.52 -6.78 1.97
N LEU A 39 12.83 -6.32 0.93
CA LEU A 39 13.44 -6.08 -0.38
C LEU A 39 14.12 -4.71 -0.47
N TYR A 40 13.56 -3.70 0.21
CA TYR A 40 13.99 -2.30 0.01
C TYR A 40 14.45 -1.60 1.30
N CYS A 41 14.20 -2.17 2.48
CA CYS A 41 14.69 -1.64 3.76
C CYS A 41 15.92 -2.43 4.28
N GLY A 42 16.22 -3.60 3.70
CA GLY A 42 17.20 -4.56 4.21
C GLY A 42 18.67 -4.12 4.27
N ASP A 43 19.08 -3.08 3.52
CA ASP A 43 20.49 -2.70 3.40
C ASP A 43 20.74 -1.17 3.38
N LEU A 44 19.70 -0.33 3.44
CA LEU A 44 19.85 1.12 3.34
C LEU A 44 20.01 1.75 4.73
N GLN A 45 21.26 1.90 5.17
CA GLN A 45 21.61 2.58 6.42
C GLN A 45 21.34 4.10 6.42
N GLU A 46 21.04 4.72 5.27
CA GLU A 46 20.99 6.18 5.17
C GLU A 46 19.62 6.77 4.80
N ASP A 47 18.68 6.00 4.25
CA ASP A 47 17.37 6.54 3.87
C ASP A 47 16.29 5.45 3.94
N LYS A 48 15.51 5.44 5.03
CA LYS A 48 14.37 4.52 5.15
C LYS A 48 13.38 4.82 4.03
N PRO A 49 12.96 3.81 3.24
CA PRO A 49 11.96 4.05 2.21
C PRO A 49 10.64 4.50 2.84
N GLU A 50 10.05 5.57 2.30
CA GLU A 50 8.75 6.05 2.75
C GLU A 50 7.66 5.17 2.13
N ILE A 51 6.89 4.49 2.97
CA ILE A 51 5.81 3.61 2.53
C ILE A 51 4.47 4.26 2.84
N SER A 52 3.68 4.54 1.81
CA SER A 52 2.32 5.08 1.92
C SER A 52 1.31 4.00 1.56
N VAL A 53 0.42 3.67 2.50
CA VAL A 53 -0.67 2.73 2.26
C VAL A 53 -1.95 3.52 1.94
N CYS A 54 -2.50 3.29 0.75
CA CYS A 54 -3.76 3.85 0.30
C CYS A 54 -4.80 2.74 0.19
N TYR A 55 -5.65 2.64 1.20
CA TYR A 55 -6.85 1.82 1.15
C TYR A 55 -7.86 2.43 0.17
N ARG A 56 -8.70 1.61 -0.45
CA ARG A 56 -9.95 2.16 -0.99
C ARG A 56 -10.66 2.74 0.22
N GLN A 57 -10.88 4.06 0.17
CA GLN A 57 -11.86 4.64 1.03
C GLN A 57 -13.19 4.09 0.51
N ASP A 58 -13.65 3.00 1.10
CA ASP A 58 -15.03 2.59 0.94
C ASP A 58 -15.84 3.83 1.29
N VAL A 59 -16.43 4.44 0.26
CA VAL A 59 -17.58 5.32 0.42
C VAL A 59 -18.70 4.41 0.90
N ASN A 60 -18.60 3.97 2.15
CA ASN A 60 -19.77 3.61 2.92
C ASN A 60 -20.45 4.93 3.28
N ASP A 61 -21.02 5.56 2.25
CA ASP A 61 -22.20 6.40 2.35
C ASP A 61 -23.34 5.46 2.78
N GLN A 62 -23.28 5.00 4.03
CA GLN A 62 -24.46 4.54 4.71
C GLN A 62 -24.98 5.75 5.46
N GLY A 63 -25.86 6.48 4.78
CA GLY A 63 -26.65 7.54 5.37
C GLY A 63 -27.29 7.08 6.69
N SER A 64 -27.26 7.96 7.68
CA SER A 64 -28.19 7.89 8.79
C SER A 64 -28.71 9.29 9.03
N ALA A 65 -29.89 9.54 8.49
CA ALA A 65 -30.75 10.61 8.91
C ALA A 65 -30.86 10.58 10.44
N VAL A 66 -30.49 11.65 11.12
CA VAL A 66 -30.87 11.86 12.52
C VAL A 66 -31.32 13.30 12.73
N ALA A 67 -32.64 13.37 12.95
CA ALA A 67 -33.46 14.37 13.64
C ALA A 67 -33.59 15.78 13.06
#